data_AF-A0A1J5R0J5-F1
#
_entry.id   AF-A0A1J5R0J5-F1
#
_cell.length_a   1.000
_cell.length_b   1.000
_cell.length_c   1.000
_cell.angle_alpha   90.00
_cell.angle_beta   90.00
_cell.angle_gamma   90.00
#
_symmetry.space_group_name_H-M   'P 1'
#
loop_
_entity.id
_entity.type
_entity.pdbx_description
1 polymer ?
#
loop_
_entity_poly.entity_id
_entity_poly.type
_entity_poly.pdbx_seq_one_letter_code
_entity_poly.pdbx_strand_id
1 'polypeptide(L)'
;MRTNIDIDDALMEAAMRAGPFKTKKDAVEAGLQLLRRQAAYRDLLALRGKLRWEDPLAAGAAPPMVQESRKAYGSATDPGKAAK
;
A
#
# COMPACT_ATOMS: atom_id res chain seq x y z
N MET A 1 -18.44 18.98 7.00
CA MET A 1 -19.87 19.34 6.98
C MET A 1 -20.44 19.16 8.38
N ARG A 2 -21.30 20.06 8.86
CA ARG A 2 -21.98 19.90 10.15
C ARG A 2 -23.38 19.33 9.89
N THR A 3 -23.68 18.24 10.56
CA THR A 3 -24.94 17.49 10.41
C THR A 3 -25.44 17.13 11.79
N ASN A 4 -26.75 17.25 12.01
CA ASN A 4 -27.40 16.76 13.23
C ASN A 4 -27.95 15.36 12.93
N ILE A 5 -27.59 14.38 13.76
CA ILE A 5 -28.00 12.98 13.64
C ILE A 5 -28.27 12.44 15.04
N ASP A 6 -29.30 11.61 15.17
CA ASP A 6 -29.59 10.88 16.41
C ASP A 6 -28.77 9.59 16.45
N ILE A 7 -28.04 9.39 17.55
CA ILE A 7 -27.16 8.22 17.75
C ILE A 7 -27.50 7.61 19.11
N ASP A 8 -27.54 6.28 19.17
CA ASP A 8 -27.69 5.54 20.43
C ASP A 8 -26.53 5.86 21.40
N ASP A 9 -26.88 6.16 22.66
CA ASP A 9 -25.91 6.55 23.68
C ASP A 9 -24.99 5.41 24.09
N ALA A 10 -25.50 4.18 24.18
CA ALA A 10 -24.69 3.01 24.51
C ALA A 10 -23.68 2.71 23.40
N LEU A 11 -24.08 2.89 22.14
CA LEU A 11 -23.18 2.78 20.99
C LEU A 11 -22.05 3.82 21.05
N MET A 12 -22.39 5.08 21.35
CA MET A 12 -21.41 6.16 21.47
C MET A 12 -20.44 5.92 22.62
N GLU A 13 -20.93 5.46 23.78
CA GLU A 13 -20.09 5.09 24.92
C GLU A 13 -19.13 3.95 24.58
N ALA A 14 -19.63 2.90 23.91
CA ALA A 14 -18.80 1.79 23.48
C ALA A 14 -17.69 2.25 22.52
N ALA A 15 -18.02 3.12 21.56
CA ALA A 15 -17.05 3.67 20.62
C ALA A 15 -15.99 4.52 21.34
N MET A 16 -16.41 5.39 22.26
CA MET A 16 -15.50 6.24 23.05
C MET A 16 -14.58 5.43 23.97
N ARG A 17 -15.04 4.29 24.51
CA ARG A 17 -14.21 3.36 25.31
C ARG A 17 -13.26 2.50 24.47
N ALA A 18 -13.64 2.17 23.24
CA ALA A 18 -12.88 1.28 22.38
C ALA A 18 -11.59 1.91 21.80
N GLY A 19 -11.50 3.24 21.76
CA GLY A 19 -10.36 3.95 21.17
C GLY A 19 -9.94 5.20 21.95
N PRO A 20 -8.81 5.81 21.59
CA PRO A 20 -8.30 7.03 22.23
C PRO A 20 -9.01 8.28 21.69
N PHE A 21 -10.34 8.33 21.76
CA PHE A 21 -11.13 9.47 21.26
C PHE A 21 -11.34 10.52 22.35
N LYS A 22 -11.05 11.78 22.02
CA LYS A 22 -11.26 12.91 22.94
C LYS A 22 -12.67 13.49 22.83
N THR A 23 -13.28 13.41 21.64
CA THR A 23 -14.61 13.94 21.38
C THR A 23 -15.50 12.93 20.66
N LYS A 24 -16.82 13.07 20.83
CA LYS A 24 -17.82 12.27 20.10
C LYS A 24 -17.66 12.39 18.58
N LYS A 25 -17.27 13.57 18.08
CA LYS A 25 -17.00 13.79 16.65
C LYS A 25 -15.86 12.92 16.15
N ASP A 26 -14.76 12.84 16.91
CA ASP A 26 -13.59 12.06 16.50
C ASP A 26 -13.92 10.56 16.40
N ALA A 27 -14.72 10.04 17.35
CA ALA A 27 -15.20 8.67 17.32
C ALA A 27 -16.07 8.39 16.07
N VAL A 28 -17.00 9.31 15.74
CA VAL A 28 -17.83 9.20 14.54
C VAL A 28 -16.98 9.24 13.26
N GLU A 29 -16.02 10.15 13.20
CA GLU A 29 -15.14 10.29 12.03
C GLU A 29 -14.26 9.05 11.83
N ALA A 30 -13.71 8.49 12.92
CA ALA A 30 -12.98 7.23 12.88
C ALA A 30 -13.85 6.06 12.42
N GLY A 31 -15.11 5.98 12.88
CA GLY A 31 -16.08 4.99 12.43
C GLY A 31 -16.37 5.09 10.93
N LEU A 32 -16.57 6.31 10.40
CA LEU A 32 -16.78 6.52 8.96
C LEU A 32 -15.54 6.15 8.12
N GLN A 33 -14.34 6.47 8.62
CA GLN A 33 -13.10 6.04 7.96
C GLN A 33 -12.96 4.51 7.93
N LEU A 34 -13.37 3.82 8.99
CA LEU A 34 -13.38 2.36 9.03
C LEU A 34 -14.34 1.77 7.99
N LEU A 35 -15.55 2.30 7.86
CA LEU A 35 -16.51 1.87 6.85
C LEU A 35 -15.96 2.03 5.43
N ARG A 36 -15.28 3.15 5.14
CA ARG A 36 -14.60 3.35 3.85
C ARG A 36 -13.54 2.28 3.59
N ARG A 37 -12.73 1.94 4.60
CA ARG A 37 -11.70 0.89 4.47
C ARG A 37 -12.32 -0.49 4.23
N GLN A 38 -13.40 -0.81 4.95
CA GLN A 38 -14.12 -2.07 4.77
C GLN A 38 -14.71 -2.20 3.36
N ALA A 39 -15.24 -1.11 2.79
CA ALA A 39 -15.69 -1.12 1.39
C ALA A 39 -14.56 -1.51 0.43
N ALA A 40 -13.38 -0.87 0.56
CA ALA A 40 -12.23 -1.21 -0.27
C ALA A 40 -11.78 -2.68 -0.10
N TYR A 41 -11.84 -3.22 1.12
CA TYR A 41 -11.55 -4.64 1.35
C TYR A 41 -12.57 -5.56 0.69
N ARG A 42 -13.86 -5.20 0.70
CA ARG A 42 -14.90 -5.96 0.00
C ARG A 42 -14.65 -5.98 -1.51
N ASP A 43 -14.21 -4.87 -2.09
CA ASP A 43 -13.89 -4.79 -3.51
C ASP A 43 -12.70 -5.70 -3.86
N LEU A 44 -11.66 -5.71 -3.02
CA LEU A 44 -10.54 -6.63 -3.17
C LEU A 44 -10.97 -8.10 -3.04
N LEU A 45 -11.82 -8.42 -2.07
CA LEU A 45 -12.40 -9.75 -1.91
C LEU A 45 -13.24 -10.17 -3.14
N ALA A 46 -13.92 -9.23 -3.80
CA ALA A 46 -14.68 -9.48 -5.01
C ALA A 46 -13.81 -9.81 -6.24
N LEU A 47 -12.51 -9.50 -6.18
CA LEU A 47 -11.51 -9.89 -7.17
C LEU A 47 -10.90 -11.28 -6.90
N ARG A 48 -11.21 -11.90 -5.76
CA ARG A 48 -10.74 -13.25 -5.43
C ARG A 48 -11.18 -14.24 -6.50
N GLY A 49 -10.22 -15.00 -7.04
CA GLY A 49 -10.45 -15.99 -8.09
C GLY A 49 -10.63 -15.42 -9.50
N LYS A 50 -10.70 -14.09 -9.67
CA LYS A 50 -10.76 -13.43 -10.99
C LYS A 50 -9.37 -13.05 -11.50
N LEU A 51 -8.46 -12.74 -10.58
CA LEU A 51 -7.09 -12.35 -10.92
C LEU A 51 -6.22 -13.60 -11.12
N ARG A 52 -5.50 -13.63 -12.25
CA ARG A 52 -4.41 -14.58 -12.47
C ARG A 52 -3.12 -13.92 -12.03
N TRP A 53 -2.43 -14.54 -11.09
CA TRP A 53 -1.09 -14.11 -10.70
C TRP A 53 -0.08 -14.77 -11.64
N GLU A 54 0.67 -13.96 -12.38
CA GLU A 54 1.81 -14.44 -13.16
C GLU A 54 3.05 -14.39 -12.27
N ASP A 55 3.68 -15.54 -12.04
CA ASP A 55 4.92 -15.63 -11.27
C ASP A 55 6.12 -15.55 -12.22
N PRO A 56 6.87 -14.42 -12.23
CA PRO A 56 8.04 -14.25 -13.09
C PRO A 56 9.24 -15.11 -12.66
N LEU A 57 9.15 -15.80 -11.51
CA LEU A 57 10.20 -16.67 -10.96
C LEU A 57 9.79 -18.15 -10.98
N ALA A 58 8.62 -18.50 -11.53
CA ALA A 58 8.20 -19.89 -11.66
C ALA A 58 9.24 -20.67 -12.49
N ALA A 59 9.44 -21.95 -12.18
CA ALA A 59 10.52 -22.79 -12.74
C ALA A 59 10.49 -22.97 -14.29
N GLY A 60 9.49 -22.43 -14.99
CA GLY A 60 9.39 -22.34 -16.45
C GLY A 60 9.13 -20.93 -17.00
N ALA A 61 9.15 -19.90 -16.16
CA ALA A 61 9.06 -18.52 -16.58
C ALA A 61 10.41 -18.08 -17.16
N ALA A 62 10.40 -17.46 -18.35
CA ALA A 62 11.60 -16.80 -18.85
C ALA A 62 12.01 -15.74 -17.81
N PRO A 63 13.25 -15.75 -17.29
CA PRO A 63 13.68 -14.75 -16.34
C PRO A 63 13.44 -13.37 -16.97
N PRO A 64 12.97 -12.36 -16.21
CA PRO A 64 12.84 -11.01 -16.75
C PRO A 64 14.26 -10.56 -17.13
N MET A 65 14.60 -10.74 -18.40
CA MET A 65 15.87 -10.30 -18.99
C MET A 65 15.80 -8.79 -19.14
N VAL A 66 15.80 -8.08 -18.02
CA VAL A 66 16.21 -6.68 -18.00
C VAL A 66 17.72 -6.69 -17.91
N GLN A 67 18.38 -6.98 -19.05
CA GLN A 67 19.77 -6.58 -19.23
C GLN A 67 19.77 -5.06 -19.40
N GLU A 68 19.75 -4.33 -18.28
CA GLU A 68 20.29 -2.97 -18.34
C GLU A 68 21.74 -3.10 -18.81
N SER A 69 22.04 -2.47 -19.94
CA SER A 69 23.39 -2.40 -20.46
C SER A 69 24.28 -1.87 -19.34
N ARG A 70 25.20 -2.70 -18.82
CA ARG A 70 26.18 -2.29 -17.81
C ARG A 70 26.79 -0.96 -18.27
N LYS A 71 26.52 0.13 -17.53
CA LYS A 71 27.27 1.37 -17.74
C LYS A 71 28.73 1.03 -17.54
N ALA A 72 29.52 1.20 -18.60
CA ALA A 72 30.97 1.13 -18.52
C ALA A 72 31.42 2.31 -17.65
N TYR A 73 31.53 2.09 -16.34
CA TYR A 73 32.36 2.96 -15.52
C TYR A 73 33.79 2.75 -16.03
N GLY A 74 34.31 3.75 -16.75
CA GLY A 74 35.67 3.73 -17.24
C GLY A 74 36.60 3.49 -16.05
N SER A 75 37.23 2.33 -16.02
CA SER A 75 38.33 2.09 -15.10
C SER A 75 39.44 3.04 -15.51
N ALA A 76 39.69 4.05 -14.68
CA ALA A 76 40.93 4.80 -14.74
C ALA A 76 42.07 3.80 -14.57
N THR A 77 42.66 3.40 -15.68
CA THR A 77 43.95 2.75 -15.73
C THR A 77 44.63 3.37 -16.92
N ASP A 78 45.29 4.50 -16.67
CA ASP A 78 46.38 4.98 -17.51
C ASP A 78 47.70 4.55 -16.84
N PRO A 79 48.20 3.33 -17.11
CA PRO A 79 49.60 3.04 -16.87
C PRO A 79 50.35 3.43 -18.15
N GLY A 80 51.12 4.51 -18.05
CA GLY A 80 51.74 5.18 -19.19
C GLY A 80 52.36 4.27 -20.25
N LYS A 81 52.09 4.61 -21.50
CA LYS A 81 52.88 4.20 -22.66
C LYS A 81 53.18 5.47 -23.46
N ALA A 82 54.26 6.17 -23.11
CA ALA A 82 55.62 5.93 -23.58
C ALA A 82 55.87 6.54 -24.97
N ALA A 83 56.69 7.59 -24.95
CA ALA A 83 57.75 7.90 -25.92
C ALA A 83 57.40 7.84 -27.42
N LYS A 84 57.26 9.00 -28.05
CA LYS A 84 58.35 9.64 -28.81
C LYS A 84 57.93 11.04 -29.27
#